data_AF-A0A2N1HAD6-F1
#
_entry.id   AF-A0A2N1HAD6-F1
#
_cell.length_a   1.000
_cell.length_b   1.000
_cell.length_c   1.000
_cell.angle_alpha   90.00
_cell.angle_beta   90.00
_cell.angle_gamma   90.00
#
_symmetry.space_group_name_H-M   'P 1'
#
loop_
_entity.id
_entity.type
_entity.pdbx_description
1 polymer ?
#
loop_
_entity_poly.entity_id
_entity_poly.type
_entity_poly.pdbx_seq_one_letter_code
_entity_poly.pdbx_strand_id
1 'polypeptide(L)' 'MRNLKRILLGVFLLLMVLIVLAFVLENQQSVSLLFLGFSGPQLPVSVITVLALLIGMLIGPLLGWFLGRATRATRKRLI' A
#
# COMPACT_ATOMS: atom_id res chain seq x y z
N MET A 1 -24.85 -6.62 17.88
CA MET A 1 -23.98 -5.76 17.03
C MET A 1 -22.56 -6.30 16.75
N ARG A 2 -21.94 -7.13 17.62
CA ARG A 2 -20.59 -7.68 17.39
C ARG A 2 -20.48 -8.62 16.18
N ASN A 3 -21.49 -9.46 15.96
CA ASN A 3 -21.50 -10.41 14.82
C ASN A 3 -21.75 -9.69 13.49
N LEU A 4 -22.63 -8.68 13.47
CA LEU A 4 -22.87 -7.86 12.29
C LEU A 4 -21.60 -7.11 11.85
N LYS A 5 -20.84 -6.53 12.79
CA LYS A 5 -19.54 -5.90 12.48
C LYS A 5 -18.52 -6.89 11.90
N ARG A 6 -18.49 -8.14 12.39
CA ARG A 6 -17.62 -9.19 11.85
C ARG A 6 -18.03 -9.62 10.44
N ILE A 7 -19.33 -9.76 10.19
CA ILE A 7 -19.86 -10.09 8.86
C ILE A 7 -19.52 -8.97 7.88
N LEU A 8 -19.76 -7.71 8.25
CA LEU A 8 -19.41 -6.55 7.43
C LEU A 8 -17.91 -6.48 7.13
N LEU A 9 -17.06 -6.74 8.12
CA LEU A 9 -15.61 -6.82 7.91
C LEU A 9 -15.25 -7.95 6.94
N GLY A 10 -15.85 -9.13 7.09
CA GLY A 10 -15.64 -10.26 6.20
C GLY A 10 -16.05 -9.95 4.76
N VAL A 11 -17.22 -9.34 4.56
CA VAL A 11 -17.71 -8.92 3.25
C VAL A 11 -16.79 -7.86 2.64
N PHE A 12 -16.35 -6.88 3.42
CA PHE A 12 -15.41 -5.85 2.96
C PHE A 12 -14.07 -6.47 2.50
N LEU A 13 -13.50 -7.39 3.29
CA LEU A 13 -12.27 -8.09 2.93
C LEU A 13 -12.46 -8.95 1.67
N LEU A 14 -13.59 -9.65 1.55
CA LEU A 14 -13.92 -10.42 0.36
C LEU A 14 -13.99 -9.53 -0.89
N LEU A 15 -14.70 -8.40 -0.80
CA LEU A 15 -14.78 -7.42 -1.88
C LEU A 15 -13.41 -6.87 -2.25
N MET A 16 -12.59 -6.53 -1.25
CA MET A 16 -11.22 -6.08 -1.48
C MET A 16 -10.40 -7.12 -2.27
N VAL A 17 -10.47 -8.39 -1.87
CA VAL A 17 -9.78 -9.48 -2.59
C VAL A 17 -10.28 -9.60 -4.02
N LEU A 18 -11.60 -9.57 -4.24
CA LEU A 18 -12.19 -9.67 -5.58
C LEU A 18 -11.75 -8.50 -6.47
N ILE A 19 -11.71 -7.28 -5.94
CA ILE A 19 -11.23 -6.10 -6.67
C ILE A 19 -9.76 -6.26 -7.05
N VAL A 20 -8.91 -6.71 -6.11
CA VAL A 20 -7.49 -6.94 -6.39
C VAL A 20 -7.31 -8.01 -7.45
N LEU A 21 -8.07 -9.12 -7.39
CA LEU A 21 -8.01 -10.18 -8.39
C LEU A 21 -8.45 -9.67 -9.76
N ALA A 22 -9.56 -8.97 -9.86
CA ALA A 22 -10.02 -8.38 -11.11
C ALA A 22 -8.98 -7.42 -11.68
N PHE A 23 -8.40 -6.55 -10.85
CA PHE A 23 -7.33 -5.65 -11.26
C PHE A 23 -6.11 -6.40 -11.80
N VAL A 24 -5.67 -7.47 -11.13
CA VAL A 24 -4.53 -8.29 -11.55
C VAL A 24 -4.81 -8.97 -12.89
N LEU A 25 -6.01 -9.53 -13.05
CA LEU A 25 -6.41 -10.25 -14.25
C LEU A 25 -6.59 -9.32 -15.46
N GLU A 26 -7.14 -8.13 -15.27
CA GLU A 26 -7.32 -7.13 -16.33
C GLU A 26 -5.98 -6.49 -16.74
N ASN A 27 -5.03 -6.39 -15.83
CA ASN A 27 -3.75 -5.70 -16.05
C ASN A 27 -2.56 -6.68 -16.11
N GLN A 28 -2.68 -7.73 -16.94
CA GLN A 28 -1.62 -8.72 -17.20
C GLN A 28 -0.54 -8.24 -18.18
N GLN A 29 -0.67 -7.05 -18.74
CA GLN A 29 0.31 -6.49 -19.66
C GLN A 29 1.69 -6.41 -19.01
N SER A 30 2.69 -7.01 -19.66
CA SER A 30 4.07 -6.98 -19.20
C SER A 30 4.72 -5.64 -19.53
N VAL A 31 5.31 -4.99 -18.53
CA VAL A 31 6.05 -3.73 -18.67
C VAL A 31 7.41 -3.85 -17.99
N SER A 32 8.39 -3.11 -18.49
CA SER A 32 9.70 -2.95 -17.85
C SER A 32 9.75 -1.56 -17.22
N LEU A 33 10.29 -1.48 -16.01
CA LEU A 33 10.55 -0.22 -15.34
C LEU A 33 11.93 0.27 -15.72
N LEU A 34 12.02 1.47 -16.29
CA LEU A 34 13.29 2.14 -16.55
C LEU A 34 13.66 2.98 -15.33
N PHE A 35 14.78 2.66 -14.69
CA PHE A 35 15.32 3.42 -13.57
C PHE A 35 16.75 3.84 -13.86
N LEU A 36 17.01 5.15 -13.88
CA LEU A 36 18.36 5.71 -14.08
C LEU A 36 19.05 5.17 -15.34
N GLY A 37 18.29 4.93 -16.41
CA GLY A 37 18.79 4.37 -17.68
C GLY A 37 18.92 2.84 -17.72
N PHE A 38 18.70 2.14 -16.61
CA PHE A 38 18.68 0.68 -16.55
C PHE A 38 17.25 0.15 -16.67
N SER A 39 17.05 -0.84 -17.55
CA SER A 39 15.76 -1.54 -17.69
C SER A 39 15.66 -2.67 -16.67
N GLY A 40 14.64 -2.64 -15.83
CA GLY A 40 14.30 -3.73 -14.93
C GLY A 40 13.67 -4.93 -15.66
N PRO A 41 13.45 -6.05 -14.95
CA PRO A 41 12.75 -7.20 -15.51
C PRO A 41 11.33 -6.83 -15.93
N GLN A 42 10.81 -7.52 -16.95
CA GLN A 42 9.44 -7.35 -17.40
C GLN A 42 8.49 -8.02 -16.39
N LEU A 43 7.58 -7.24 -15.82
CA LEU A 43 6.57 -7.72 -14.88
C LEU A 43 5.20 -7.17 -15.29
N PRO A 44 4.10 -7.86 -14.95
CA PRO A 44 2.77 -7.32 -15.17
C PRO A 44 2.58 -5.97 -14.46
N VAL A 45 1.94 -5.01 -15.12
CA VAL A 45 1.62 -3.68 -14.55
C VAL A 45 0.92 -3.82 -13.20
N SER A 46 0.03 -4.80 -13.08
CA SER A 46 -0.70 -5.09 -11.85
C SER A 46 0.23 -5.36 -10.67
N VAL A 47 1.25 -6.21 -10.85
CA VAL A 47 2.20 -6.60 -9.80
C VAL A 47 2.98 -5.37 -9.31
N ILE A 48 3.48 -4.57 -10.26
CA ILE A 48 4.21 -3.34 -9.93
C ILE A 48 3.34 -2.38 -9.12
N THR A 49 2.10 -2.17 -9.56
CA THR A 49 1.17 -1.22 -8.93
C THR A 49 0.77 -1.67 -7.53
N VAL A 50 0.43 -2.96 -7.37
CA VAL A 50 0.07 -3.52 -6.05
C VAL A 50 1.25 -3.42 -5.10
N LEU A 51 2.47 -3.77 -5.53
CA LEU A 51 3.66 -3.65 -4.70
C LEU A 51 3.93 -2.20 -4.30
N ALA A 52 3.80 -1.25 -5.23
CA ALA A 52 3.98 0.17 -4.93
C ALA A 52 2.95 0.67 -3.89
N LEU A 53 1.69 0.25 -3.99
CA LEU A 53 0.65 0.58 -3.02
C LEU A 53 0.95 -0.03 -1.64
N LEU A 54 1.34 -1.30 -1.58
CA LEU A 54 1.71 -1.96 -0.32
C LEU A 54 2.91 -1.31 0.34
N ILE A 55 3.96 -1.01 -0.44
CA ILE A 55 5.16 -0.32 0.04
C ILE A 55 4.81 1.08 0.55
N GLY A 56 4.01 1.85 -0.21
CA GLY A 56 3.53 3.17 0.22
C GLY A 56 2.71 3.11 1.52
N MET A 57 1.85 2.10 1.66
CA MET A 57 1.06 1.88 2.88
C MET A 57 1.94 1.57 4.10
N LEU A 58 3.09 0.91 3.92
CA LEU A 58 4.06 0.67 5.00
C LEU A 58 4.91 1.90 5.30
N ILE A 59 5.38 2.60 4.26
CA ILE A 59 6.24 3.78 4.39
C ILE A 59 5.48 4.94 5.07
N GLY A 60 4.21 5.16 4.74
CA GLY A 60 3.41 6.27 5.29
C GLY A 60 3.38 6.33 6.83
N PRO A 61 2.97 5.26 7.53
CA PRO A 61 3.00 5.17 8.99
C PRO A 61 4.41 5.25 9.57
N LEU A 62 5.41 4.66 8.91
CA LEU A 62 6.81 4.74 9.37
C LEU A 62 7.27 6.21 9.37
N LEU A 63 7.09 6.93 8.26
CA LEU A 63 7.40 8.36 8.17
C LEU A 63 6.60 9.17 9.20
N GLY A 64 5.29 8.93 9.31
CA GLY A 64 4.43 9.59 10.28
C GLY A 64 4.90 9.37 11.73
N TRP A 65 5.40 8.19 12.06
CA TRP A 65 5.96 7.88 13.36
C TRP A 65 7.30 8.59 13.61
N PHE A 66 8.22 8.57 12.65
CA PHE A 66 9.52 9.24 12.75
C PHE A 66 9.37 10.76 12.86
N LEU A 67 8.62 11.40 11.96
CA LEU A 67 8.38 12.85 12.00
C LEU A 67 7.49 13.27 13.18
N GLY A 68 6.51 12.44 13.55
CA GLY A 68 5.65 12.68 14.71
C GLY A 68 6.41 12.61 16.05
N ARG A 69 7.44 11.78 16.14
CA ARG A 69 8.36 11.76 17.30
C ARG A 69 9.26 12.99 17.33
N ALA A 70 9.82 13.40 16.20
CA ALA A 70 10.65 14.62 16.12
C ALA A 70 9.88 15.87 16.58
N THR A 71 8.63 16.04 16.13
CA THR A 71 7.78 17.16 16.54
C THR A 71 7.35 17.13 18.01
N ARG A 72 7.12 15.95 18.60
CA ARG A 72 6.84 15.83 20.05
C ARG A 72 8.07 16.10 20.92
N ALA A 73 9.27 15.71 20.47
CA ALA A 73 10.52 15.96 21.19
C ALA A 73 10.85 17.46 21.26
N THR A 74 10.67 18.21 20.17
CA THR A 74 10.91 19.65 20.14
C THR A 74 9.93 20.41 21.05
N ARG A 75 8.67 19.98 21.11
CA ARG A 75 7.65 20.63 21.96
C ARG A 75 7.92 20.49 23.46
N LYS A 76 8.53 19.38 23.91
CA LYS A 76 8.94 19.19 25.31
C LYS A 76 10.15 20.06 25.72
N ARG A 77 10.91 20.59 24.77
CA ARG A 77 12.09 21.41 25.04
C ARG A 77 11.78 22.91 25.13
N LEU A 78 10.56 23.29 24.78
CA LEU A 78 10.06 24.66 24.75
C LEU A 78 9.03 24.96 25.87
N ILE A 79 8.73 23.97 26.73
CA ILE A 79 7.91 24.11 27.93
C ILE A 79 8.80 23.97 29.15
#